data_AF-A0A4Y2FSZ6-F1
#
_entry.id   AF-A0A4Y2FSZ6-F1
#
_cell.length_a   1.000
_cell.length_b   1.000
_cell.length_c   1.000
_cell.angle_alpha   90.00
_cell.angle_beta   90.00
_cell.angle_gamma   90.00
#
_symmetry.space_group_name_H-M   'P 1'
#
loop_
_entity.id
_entity.type
_entity.pdbx_description
1 polymer ?
#
loop_
_entity_poly.entity_id
_entity_poly.type
_entity_poly.pdbx_seq_one_letter_code
_entity_poly.pdbx_strand_id
1 'polypeptide(L)'
;MITKVGSGHAKIGAHKDDKPTLDQTVDIATLSFGACRDMIFSKKGCKSVRQALEAGSLLLMHDQKEWTHAIPPQPCVKEPSISLTFRQVWSSSQQSLDVECDYSTPPCKRLRRE
;
A
#
# COMPACT_ATOMS: atom_id res chain seq x y z
N MET A 1 8.86 7.18 5.40
CA MET A 1 9.43 7.63 4.10
C MET A 1 8.76 8.94 3.74
N ILE A 2 9.52 9.92 3.24
CA ILE A 2 8.98 11.22 2.82
C ILE A 2 9.09 11.31 1.31
N THR A 3 8.01 11.68 0.65
CA THR A 3 7.97 11.87 -0.80
C THR A 3 7.50 13.28 -1.12
N LYS A 4 8.22 13.95 -2.03
CA LYS A 4 7.87 15.29 -2.53
C LYS A 4 7.57 15.25 -4.02
N VAL A 5 6.38 15.67 -4.40
CA VAL A 5 5.97 15.89 -5.79
C VAL A 5 6.02 17.39 -6.05
N GLY A 6 7.08 17.84 -6.73
CA GLY A 6 7.44 19.28 -6.79
C GLY A 6 6.57 20.15 -7.68
N SER A 7 5.89 19.57 -8.68
CA SER A 7 5.01 20.28 -9.61
C SER A 7 3.97 19.32 -10.19
N GLY A 8 2.99 19.83 -10.94
CA GLY A 8 2.03 19.01 -11.68
C GLY A 8 2.63 18.13 -12.77
N HIS A 9 3.87 18.39 -13.20
CA HIS A 9 4.55 17.56 -14.19
C HIS A 9 5.32 16.39 -13.56
N ALA A 10 5.64 16.50 -12.27
CA ALA A 10 6.27 15.42 -11.53
C ALA A 10 5.26 14.28 -11.34
N LYS A 11 5.77 13.05 -11.40
CA LYS A 11 4.97 11.82 -11.28
C LYS A 11 5.68 10.80 -10.43
N ILE A 12 4.91 9.88 -9.87
CA ILE A 12 5.41 8.65 -9.28
C ILE A 12 4.88 7.51 -10.14
N GLY A 13 5.80 6.75 -10.73
CA GLY A 13 5.46 5.60 -11.58
C GLY A 13 4.68 4.54 -10.81
N ALA A 14 3.97 3.70 -11.55
CA ALA A 14 3.24 2.58 -11.00
C ALA A 14 4.21 1.62 -10.28
N HIS A 15 3.99 1.40 -8.97
CA HIS A 15 4.80 0.51 -8.16
C HIS A 15 3.97 -0.13 -7.02
N LYS A 16 4.56 -1.12 -6.36
CA LYS A 16 4.03 -1.77 -5.16
C LYS A 16 4.95 -1.49 -3.98
N ASP A 17 4.39 -1.53 -2.78
CA ASP A 17 5.15 -1.52 -1.52
C ASP A 17 5.34 -2.95 -0.99
N ASP A 18 5.91 -3.84 -1.82
CA ASP A 18 6.04 -5.28 -1.56
C ASP A 18 7.45 -5.72 -1.18
N LYS A 19 8.28 -4.78 -0.69
CA LYS A 19 9.66 -5.08 -0.30
C LYS A 19 9.68 -6.16 0.80
N PRO A 20 10.55 -7.20 0.70
CA PRO A 20 10.63 -8.28 1.69
C PRO A 20 10.92 -7.83 3.13
N THR A 21 11.56 -6.66 3.29
CA THR A 21 11.90 -6.08 4.58
C THR A 21 10.70 -5.49 5.33
N LEU A 22 9.56 -5.31 4.64
CA LEU A 22 8.34 -4.75 5.21
C LEU A 22 7.47 -5.87 5.76
N ASP A 23 6.79 -5.59 6.87
CA ASP A 23 5.71 -6.44 7.37
C ASP A 23 4.47 -6.25 6.46
N GLN A 24 4.16 -7.29 5.70
CA GLN A 24 3.07 -7.27 4.70
C GLN A 24 1.70 -7.59 5.33
N THR A 25 1.65 -7.88 6.63
CA THR A 25 0.41 -8.13 7.37
C THR A 25 -0.17 -6.84 7.96
N VAL A 26 0.61 -5.77 7.99
CA VAL A 26 0.25 -4.47 8.57
C VAL A 26 -0.04 -3.44 7.47
N ASP A 27 -1.06 -2.62 7.71
CA ASP A 27 -1.45 -1.57 6.77
C ASP A 27 -0.38 -0.47 6.65
N ILE A 28 -0.26 0.08 5.45
CA ILE A 28 0.57 1.25 5.19
C ILE A 28 -0.27 2.51 5.35
N ALA A 29 0.18 3.42 6.21
CA ALA A 29 -0.45 4.70 6.44
C ALA A 29 0.28 5.81 5.68
N THR A 30 -0.45 6.59 4.88
CA THR A 30 0.09 7.74 4.15
C THR A 30 -0.65 9.02 4.51
N LEU A 31 0.06 10.00 5.04
CA LEU A 31 -0.48 11.33 5.37
C LEU A 31 -0.03 12.35 4.31
N SER A 32 -0.97 13.13 3.78
CA SER A 32 -0.74 14.05 2.66
C SER A 32 -0.78 15.51 3.09
N PHE A 33 0.09 16.35 2.52
CA PHE A 33 0.18 17.78 2.80
C PHE A 33 0.41 18.58 1.53
N GLY A 34 -0.06 19.83 1.52
CA GLY A 34 0.10 20.74 0.38
C GLY A 34 -0.92 20.48 -0.72
N ALA A 35 -0.49 20.55 -1.97
CA ALA A 35 -1.39 20.46 -3.10
C ALA A 35 -2.09 19.10 -3.20
N CYS A 36 -3.37 19.10 -3.57
CA CYS A 36 -4.11 17.87 -3.83
C CYS A 36 -3.50 17.10 -5.01
N ARG A 37 -3.40 15.79 -4.89
CA ARG A 37 -2.91 14.89 -5.94
C ARG A 37 -3.83 13.70 -6.12
N ASP A 38 -4.04 13.30 -7.36
CA ASP A 38 -4.71 12.04 -7.66
C ASP A 38 -3.71 10.91 -7.46
N MET A 39 -4.16 9.84 -6.79
CA MET A 39 -3.45 8.57 -6.71
C MET A 39 -4.31 7.51 -7.40
N ILE A 40 -3.69 6.75 -8.31
CA ILE A 40 -4.36 5.68 -9.06
C ILE A 40 -3.95 4.35 -8.45
N PHE A 41 -4.93 3.53 -8.08
CA PHE A 41 -4.78 2.16 -7.61
C PHE A 41 -5.25 1.18 -8.68
N SER A 42 -4.49 0.13 -8.92
CA SER A 42 -4.80 -0.89 -9.92
C SER A 42 -4.48 -2.28 -9.40
N LYS A 43 -5.38 -3.24 -9.66
CA LYS A 43 -5.23 -4.67 -9.37
C LYS A 43 -5.65 -5.47 -10.60
N LYS A 44 -4.96 -6.59 -10.86
CA LYS A 44 -5.25 -7.44 -12.03
C LYS A 44 -6.68 -7.99 -11.93
N GLY A 45 -7.45 -7.85 -13.02
CA GLY A 45 -8.85 -8.29 -13.06
C GLY A 45 -9.84 -7.34 -12.38
N CYS A 46 -9.39 -6.20 -11.86
CA CYS A 46 -10.24 -5.17 -11.25
C CYS A 46 -10.16 -3.87 -12.04
N LYS A 47 -11.21 -3.04 -11.94
CA LYS A 47 -11.19 -1.67 -12.47
C LYS A 47 -10.28 -0.80 -11.58
N SER A 48 -9.44 0.01 -12.20
CA SER A 48 -8.60 0.97 -11.47
C SER A 48 -9.44 2.00 -10.73
N VAL A 49 -8.98 2.40 -9.55
CA VAL A 49 -9.61 3.40 -8.70
C VAL A 49 -8.72 4.64 -8.65
N ARG A 50 -9.34 5.82 -8.67
CA ARG A 50 -8.65 7.10 -8.47
C ARG A 50 -9.11 7.69 -7.15
N GLN A 51 -8.16 8.03 -6.29
CA GLN A 51 -8.39 8.67 -5.00
C GLN A 51 -7.68 10.01 -4.96
N ALA A 52 -8.40 11.06 -4.58
CA ALA A 52 -7.79 12.36 -4.31
C ALA A 52 -7.10 12.33 -2.93
N LEU A 53 -5.86 12.77 -2.89
CA LEU A 53 -5.05 12.98 -1.68
C LEU A 53 -5.06 14.46 -1.33
N GLU A 54 -6.01 14.85 -0.50
CA GLU A 54 -6.16 16.22 -0.04
C GLU A 54 -5.17 16.55 1.10
N ALA A 55 -4.91 17.83 1.34
CA ALA A 55 -4.11 18.25 2.47
C ALA A 55 -4.75 17.81 3.80
N GLY A 56 -3.98 17.15 4.66
CA GLY A 56 -4.45 16.59 5.92
C GLY A 56 -5.15 15.23 5.80
N SER A 57 -5.29 14.68 4.60
CA SER A 57 -5.89 13.35 4.44
C SER A 57 -4.94 12.23 4.86
N LEU A 58 -5.50 11.24 5.55
CA LEU A 58 -4.85 9.97 5.89
C LEU A 58 -5.42 8.87 5.00
N LEU A 59 -4.54 8.22 4.24
CA LEU A 59 -4.85 7.04 3.46
C LEU A 59 -4.28 5.80 4.15
N LEU A 60 -5.12 4.79 4.38
CA LEU A 60 -4.70 3.46 4.81
C LEU A 60 -4.79 2.50 3.62
N MET A 61 -3.70 1.79 3.36
CA MET A 61 -3.61 0.82 2.27
C MET A 61 -3.40 -0.57 2.85
N HIS A 62 -4.24 -1.52 2.42
CA HIS A 62 -4.17 -2.93 2.77
C HIS A 62 -3.71 -3.77 1.56
N ASP A 63 -3.07 -4.91 1.82
CA ASP A 63 -2.67 -5.91 0.81
C ASP A 63 -1.78 -5.35 -0.34
N GLN A 64 -0.60 -4.83 0.01
CA GLN A 64 0.30 -4.16 -0.95
C GLN A 64 0.85 -5.06 -2.05
N LYS A 65 0.83 -6.37 -1.84
CA LYS A 65 1.30 -7.35 -2.83
C LYS A 65 0.41 -7.40 -4.06
N GLU A 66 -0.88 -7.14 -3.90
CA GLU A 66 -1.86 -7.25 -4.97
C GLU A 66 -2.13 -5.93 -5.70
N TRP A 67 -1.86 -4.80 -5.04
CA TRP A 67 -2.17 -3.46 -5.55
C TRP A 67 -0.95 -2.70 -6.02
N THR A 68 -1.01 -2.19 -7.24
CA THR A 68 -0.06 -1.20 -7.77
C THR A 68 -0.66 0.19 -7.61
N HIS A 69 0.16 1.17 -7.25
CA HIS A 69 -0.26 2.56 -7.13
C HIS A 69 0.69 3.54 -7.83
N ALA A 70 0.13 4.68 -8.27
CA ALA A 70 0.86 5.72 -9.00
C ALA A 70 0.30 7.12 -8.71
N ILE A 71 1.14 8.15 -8.83
CA ILE A 71 0.71 9.54 -8.90
C ILE A 71 0.95 10.01 -10.35
N PRO A 72 -0.09 10.12 -11.20
CA PRO A 72 0.06 10.59 -12.56
C PRO A 72 0.43 12.07 -12.61
N PRO A 73 0.99 12.56 -13.74
CA PRO A 73 1.14 13.98 -13.94
C PRO A 73 -0.23 14.68 -13.99
N GLN A 74 -0.34 15.81 -13.32
CA GLN A 74 -1.52 16.68 -13.27
C GLN A 74 -1.08 18.12 -13.59
N PRO A 75 -0.90 18.49 -14.88
CA PRO A 75 -0.28 19.75 -15.30
C PRO A 75 -0.99 21.02 -14.77
N CYS A 76 -2.27 20.91 -14.43
CA CYS A 76 -3.05 22.00 -13.87
C CYS A 76 -2.63 22.38 -12.44
N VAL A 77 -1.97 21.48 -11.70
CA VAL A 77 -1.55 21.78 -10.32
C VAL A 77 -0.14 22.36 -10.28
N LYS A 78 0.01 23.54 -9.68
CA LYS A 78 1.28 24.29 -9.73
C LYS A 78 2.07 24.15 -8.44
N GLU A 79 1.37 23.91 -7.34
CA GLU A 79 1.90 23.84 -5.99
C GLU A 79 2.45 22.43 -5.69
N PRO A 80 3.49 22.33 -4.83
CA PRO A 80 4.05 21.04 -4.44
C PRO A 80 3.14 20.28 -3.47
N SER A 81 3.28 18.96 -3.46
CA SER A 81 2.64 18.05 -2.49
C SER A 81 3.71 17.24 -1.77
N ILE A 82 3.51 16.99 -0.48
CA ILE A 82 4.38 16.17 0.37
C ILE A 82 3.53 15.05 0.97
N SER A 83 4.01 13.81 0.89
CA SER A 83 3.41 12.68 1.59
C SER A 83 4.39 12.02 2.55
N LEU A 84 3.87 11.63 3.72
CA LEU A 84 4.57 10.86 4.74
C LEU A 84 3.98 9.45 4.77
N THR A 85 4.77 8.47 4.34
CA THR A 85 4.36 7.07 4.32
C THR A 85 5.03 6.32 5.47
N PHE A 86 4.22 5.80 6.38
CA PHE A 86 4.59 5.01 7.55
C PHE A 86 4.43 3.53 7.22
N ARG A 87 5.46 2.74 7.52
CA ARG A 87 5.51 1.31 7.22
C ARG A 87 6.17 0.59 8.39
N GLN A 88 5.65 -0.59 8.72
CA GLN A 88 6.29 -1.48 9.68
C GLN A 88 7.38 -2.29 8.97
N VAL A 89 8.56 -2.36 9.59
CA VAL A 89 9.69 -3.17 9.13
C VAL A 89 9.90 -4.30 10.11
N TRP A 90 10.30 -5.46 9.60
CA TRP A 90 10.69 -6.57 10.48
C TRP A 90 11.92 -6.17 11.29
N SER A 91 11.86 -6.36 12.60
CA SER A 91 13.06 -6.26 13.44
C SER A 91 13.94 -7.49 13.23
N SER A 92 15.26 -7.33 13.27
CA SER A 92 16.23 -8.43 13.24
C SER A 92 15.98 -9.47 14.35
N SER A 93 15.30 -9.08 15.44
CA SER A 93 14.92 -9.97 16.55
C SER A 93 13.64 -10.78 16.31
N GLN A 94 12.92 -10.52 15.21
CA GLN A 94 11.63 -11.18 14.88
C GLN A 94 11.75 -12.20 13.73
N GLN A 95 12.91 -12.31 13.06
CA GLN A 95 13.08 -13.24 11.93
C GLN A 95 12.96 -14.73 12.31
N SER A 96 13.00 -15.10 13.59
CA SER A 96 12.99 -16.49 14.03
C SER A 96 11.60 -17.05 14.38
N LEU A 97 10.51 -16.27 14.33
CA LEU A 97 9.20 -16.75 14.81
C LEU A 97 8.16 -17.03 13.71
N ASP A 98 8.36 -16.59 12.47
CA ASP A 98 7.33 -16.69 11.42
C ASP A 98 7.58 -17.79 10.36
N VAL A 99 8.56 -18.68 10.57
CA VAL A 99 8.83 -19.80 9.63
C VAL A 99 7.87 -21.00 9.85
N GLU A 100 7.03 -21.00 10.88
CA GLU A 100 6.14 -22.12 11.18
C GLU A 100 4.66 -21.69 11.28
N CYS A 101 4.09 -21.31 10.14
CA CYS A 101 2.64 -21.36 9.93
C CYS A 101 2.32 -22.19 8.69
N ASP A 102 2.77 -23.45 8.69
CA ASP A 102 2.27 -24.48 7.79
C ASP A 102 1.33 -25.42 8.56
N TYR A 103 0.19 -24.89 9.02
CA TYR A 103 -0.89 -25.74 9.52
C TYR A 103 -1.70 -26.25 8.33
N SER A 104 -1.13 -27.27 7.68
CA SER A 104 -1.90 -28.31 7.00
C SER A 104 -2.99 -28.81 7.93
N THR A 105 -4.21 -28.26 7.79
CA THR A 105 -5.40 -28.81 8.43
C THR A 105 -6.11 -29.67 7.39
N PRO A 106 -6.08 -31.01 7.46
CA PRO A 106 -6.89 -31.84 6.57
C PRO A 106 -8.38 -31.63 6.89
N PRO A 107 -9.28 -31.68 5.89
CA PRO A 107 -10.71 -31.51 6.12
C PRO A 107 -11.23 -32.67 7.00
N CYS A 108 -11.90 -32.29 8.10
CA CYS A 108 -12.51 -33.20 9.06
C CYS A 108 -13.51 -34.13 8.35
N LYS A 109 -13.28 -35.45 8.38
CA LYS A 109 -14.24 -36.44 7.86
C LYS A 109 -15.49 -36.40 8.73
N ARG A 110 -16.61 -35.95 8.15
CA ARG A 110 -17.96 -36.11 8.73
C ARG A 110 -18.21 -37.58 9.06
N LEU A 111 -18.28 -37.93 10.34
CA LEU A 111 -18.89 -39.18 10.77
C LEU A 111 -20.38 -39.12 10.42
N ARG A 112 -20.80 -40.00 9.54
CA ARG A 112 -22.20 -40.31 9.24
C ARG A 112 -22.76 -41.05 10.47
N ARG A 113 -23.75 -40.49 11.16
CA ARG A 113 -24.58 -41.27 12.09
C ARG A 113 -25.58 -42.07 11.27
N GLU A 114 -25.74 -43.33 11.66
CA GLU A 114 -26.74 -44.28 11.14
C GLU A 114 -28.17 -43.75 11.26
#